data_AF-A0A936F8S1-F1
#
_entry.id   AF-A0A936F8S1-F1
#
_cell.length_a   1.000
_cell.length_b   1.000
_cell.length_c   1.000
_cell.angle_alpha   90.00
_cell.angle_beta   90.00
_cell.angle_gamma   90.00
#
_symmetry.space_group_name_H-M   'P 1'
#
loop_
_entity.id
_entity.type
_entity.pdbx_description
1 polymer ?
#
loop_
_entity_poly.entity_id
_entity_poly.type
_entity_poly.pdbx_seq_one_letter_code
_entity_poly.pdbx_strand_id
1 'polypeptide(L)'
;MSTIGQGDQFENLMYGELPMHDRRTIIATLAATALAGCSGGRRATRDEDWRVRRLRHVEETAQGRLGVYVFDTHSNKGFGWRENERFAHCSSFKMSLVAMVLSKADRGDANLAEVLRWGLGTCSPSAL
;
A
#
# COMPACT_ATOMS: atom_id res chain seq x y z
N MET A 1 7.26 82.50 0.17
CA MET A 1 5.80 82.72 0.07
C MET A 1 5.14 81.35 0.02
N SER A 2 4.50 80.93 1.13
CA SER A 2 3.70 79.70 1.32
C SER A 2 4.38 78.33 1.11
N THR A 3 4.07 77.21 1.75
CA THR A 3 3.33 76.78 2.96
C THR A 3 3.31 75.25 2.85
N ILE A 4 3.67 74.52 3.93
CA ILE A 4 3.16 73.20 4.41
C ILE A 4 2.98 72.09 3.34
N GLY A 5 3.56 70.89 3.38
CA GLY A 5 3.94 70.02 4.48
C GLY A 5 3.40 68.62 4.14
N GLN A 6 4.24 67.59 4.05
CA GLN A 6 3.79 66.18 4.13
C GLN A 6 5.00 65.26 4.34
N GLY A 7 5.49 65.21 5.57
CA GLY A 7 6.25 64.08 6.05
C GLY A 7 5.26 62.97 6.37
N ASP A 8 5.12 61.99 5.49
CA ASP A 8 4.28 60.79 5.69
C ASP A 8 4.71 59.61 4.78
N GLN A 9 5.87 59.70 4.14
CA GLN A 9 6.30 58.73 3.12
C GLN A 9 7.38 57.73 3.61
N PHE A 10 7.88 57.88 4.83
CA PHE A 10 8.99 57.04 5.34
C PHE A 10 8.60 56.06 6.46
N GLU A 11 7.41 56.16 7.06
CA GLU A 11 6.95 55.22 8.11
C GLU A 11 6.21 53.99 7.57
N ASN A 12 5.89 53.94 6.27
CA ASN A 12 5.12 52.84 5.68
C ASN A 12 5.97 51.64 5.22
N LEU A 13 7.26 51.60 5.60
CA LEU A 13 8.19 50.51 5.24
C LEU A 13 8.47 49.53 6.40
N MET A 14 7.87 49.74 7.57
CA MET A 14 8.08 48.91 8.78
C MET A 14 6.79 48.33 9.37
N TYR A 15 5.69 48.29 8.60
CA TYR A 15 4.48 47.53 8.91
C TYR A 15 3.98 46.78 7.66
N GLY A 16 4.80 45.86 7.16
CA GLY A 16 4.29 44.79 6.30
C GLY A 16 3.43 43.86 7.15
N GLU A 17 2.11 43.96 7.00
CA GLU A 17 1.15 43.05 7.62
C GLU A 17 1.54 41.59 7.30
N LEU A 18 1.96 40.85 8.32
CA LEU A 18 2.00 39.39 8.24
C LEU A 18 0.55 38.91 8.06
N PRO A 19 0.20 38.24 6.96
CA PRO A 19 -1.18 37.87 6.69
C PRO A 19 -1.72 36.99 7.82
N MET A 20 -2.89 37.36 8.32
CA MET A 20 -3.58 36.63 9.39
C MET A 20 -3.79 35.17 8.96
N HIS A 21 -3.21 34.25 9.74
CA HIS A 21 -3.21 32.81 9.43
C HIS A 21 -4.60 32.23 9.73
N ASP A 22 -5.49 32.24 8.74
CA ASP A 22 -6.81 31.60 8.82
C ASP A 22 -6.67 30.07 8.71
N ARG A 23 -7.52 29.33 9.43
CA ARG A 23 -7.63 27.85 9.37
C ARG A 23 -7.79 27.35 7.94
N ARG A 24 -8.41 28.17 7.09
CA ARG A 24 -8.63 27.90 5.66
C ARG A 24 -7.32 27.88 4.87
N THR A 25 -6.37 28.75 5.19
CA THR A 25 -5.06 28.81 4.55
C THR A 25 -4.22 27.59 4.94
N ILE A 26 -4.27 27.19 6.23
CA ILE A 26 -3.58 25.99 6.72
C ILE A 26 -4.12 24.72 6.04
N ILE A 27 -5.45 24.57 5.93
CA ILE A 27 -6.07 23.43 5.24
C ILE A 27 -5.72 23.41 3.75
N ALA A 28 -5.72 24.57 3.09
CA ALA A 28 -5.38 24.69 1.68
C ALA A 28 -3.91 24.31 1.39
N THR A 29 -2.97 24.74 2.24
CA THR A 29 -1.55 24.38 2.08
C THR A 29 -1.32 22.89 2.35
N LEU A 30 -1.94 22.32 3.40
CA LEU A 30 -1.84 20.88 3.69
C LEU A 30 -2.37 20.01 2.54
N ALA A 31 -3.52 20.38 1.96
CA ALA A 31 -4.10 19.69 0.81
C ALA A 31 -3.19 19.78 -0.43
N ALA A 32 -2.53 20.91 -0.67
CA ALA A 32 -1.62 21.09 -1.80
C ALA A 32 -0.35 20.22 -1.68
N THR A 33 0.22 20.08 -0.47
CA THR A 33 1.35 19.14 -0.24
C THR A 33 0.93 17.67 -0.30
N ALA A 34 -0.31 17.32 0.06
CA ALA A 34 -0.80 15.95 0.00
C ALA A 34 -0.94 15.45 -1.45
N LEU A 35 -1.34 16.33 -2.39
CA LEU A 35 -1.46 15.97 -3.81
C LEU A 35 -0.10 15.85 -4.52
N ALA A 36 0.94 16.54 -4.04
CA ALA A 36 2.31 16.39 -4.54
C ALA A 36 3.02 15.13 -4.02
N GLY A 37 2.51 14.52 -2.94
CA GLY A 37 3.02 13.25 -2.39
C GLY A 37 2.49 11.98 -3.07
N CYS A 38 1.47 12.10 -3.93
CA CYS A 38 0.87 10.95 -4.63
C CYS A 38 1.54 10.60 -5.97
N SER A 39 2.52 11.37 -6.43
CA SER A 39 3.41 10.99 -7.54
C SER A 39 4.61 10.21 -7.00
N GLY A 40 4.33 9.10 -6.31
CA GLY A 40 5.32 8.05 -6.08
C GLY A 40 5.79 7.53 -7.43
N GLY A 41 6.92 8.07 -7.90
CA GLY A 41 7.48 7.84 -9.23
C GLY A 41 7.49 6.35 -9.55
N ARG A 42 6.82 5.99 -10.63
CA ARG A 42 6.92 4.68 -11.27
C ARG A 42 8.40 4.48 -11.58
N ARG A 43 9.09 3.70 -10.74
CA ARG A 43 10.53 3.55 -10.84
C ARG A 43 10.83 2.99 -12.22
N ALA A 44 11.73 3.70 -12.89
CA ALA A 44 12.11 3.54 -14.28
C ALA A 44 12.17 2.08 -14.74
N THR A 45 11.64 1.89 -15.93
CA THR A 45 11.80 0.76 -16.84
C THR A 45 13.23 0.23 -16.81
N ARG A 46 13.45 -0.83 -16.03
CA ARG A 46 14.59 -1.71 -16.27
C ARG A 46 14.29 -2.39 -17.59
N ASP A 47 15.08 -2.06 -18.60
CA ASP A 47 15.38 -2.89 -19.77
C ASP A 47 14.90 -4.33 -19.52
N GLU A 48 13.76 -4.68 -20.11
CA GLU A 48 12.84 -5.75 -19.66
C GLU A 48 13.56 -6.87 -18.90
N ASP A 49 13.43 -6.94 -17.57
CA ASP A 49 14.07 -7.99 -16.78
C ASP A 49 13.66 -9.34 -17.39
N TRP A 50 14.63 -10.20 -17.72
CA TRP A 50 14.34 -11.48 -18.38
C TRP A 50 13.33 -12.32 -17.58
N ARG A 51 13.29 -12.11 -16.24
CA ARG A 51 12.30 -12.71 -15.34
C ARG A 51 10.89 -12.25 -15.67
N VAL A 52 10.69 -10.96 -15.89
CA VAL A 52 9.40 -10.37 -16.29
C VAL A 52 8.99 -10.89 -17.66
N ARG A 53 9.91 -10.95 -18.62
CA ARG A 53 9.63 -11.55 -19.94
C ARG A 53 9.20 -13.02 -19.84
N ARG A 54 9.85 -13.80 -18.97
CA ARG A 54 9.50 -15.21 -18.76
C ARG A 54 8.12 -15.35 -18.11
N LEU A 55 7.79 -14.52 -17.13
CA LEU A 55 6.47 -14.50 -16.49
C LEU A 55 5.37 -14.09 -17.48
N ARG A 56 5.61 -13.08 -18.32
CA ARG A 56 4.69 -12.68 -19.40
C ARG A 56 4.44 -13.84 -20.39
N HIS A 57 5.50 -14.52 -20.82
CA HIS A 57 5.36 -15.67 -21.72
C HIS A 57 4.54 -16.82 -21.09
N VAL A 58 4.68 -17.07 -19.78
CA VAL A 58 3.84 -18.03 -19.06
C VAL A 58 2.38 -17.59 -19.01
N GLU A 59 2.12 -16.29 -18.75
CA GLU A 59 0.77 -15.73 -18.76
C GLU A 59 0.09 -15.91 -20.13
N GLU A 60 0.81 -15.59 -21.22
CA GLU A 60 0.34 -15.75 -22.60
C GLU A 60 0.04 -17.22 -22.94
N THR A 61 0.95 -18.13 -22.57
CA THR A 61 0.81 -19.57 -22.83
C THR A 61 -0.35 -20.19 -22.04
N ALA A 62 -0.58 -19.72 -20.81
CA ALA A 62 -1.66 -20.20 -19.95
C ALA A 62 -3.04 -19.65 -20.35
N GLN A 63 -3.11 -18.68 -21.27
CA GLN A 63 -4.33 -17.99 -21.68
C GLN A 63 -5.16 -17.47 -20.50
N GLY A 64 -4.46 -17.00 -19.47
CA GLY A 64 -5.06 -16.60 -18.19
C GLY A 64 -4.43 -15.35 -17.61
N ARG A 65 -4.66 -15.12 -16.32
CA ARG A 65 -4.04 -14.03 -15.56
C ARG A 65 -3.09 -14.60 -14.53
N LEU A 66 -1.85 -14.11 -14.53
CA LEU A 66 -0.79 -14.61 -13.66
C LEU A 66 -0.29 -13.51 -12.73
N GLY A 67 -0.38 -13.72 -11.42
CA GLY A 67 0.26 -12.90 -10.40
C GLY A 67 1.39 -13.67 -9.73
N VAL A 68 2.59 -13.11 -9.69
CA VAL A 68 3.75 -13.73 -9.05
C VAL A 68 4.50 -12.69 -8.22
N TYR A 69 4.93 -13.08 -7.03
CA TYR A 69 5.88 -12.34 -6.22
C TYR A 69 6.95 -13.31 -5.71
N VAL A 70 8.22 -12.99 -5.96
CA VAL A 70 9.37 -13.77 -5.49
C VAL A 70 10.14 -12.93 -4.50
N PHE A 71 10.45 -13.53 -3.35
CA PHE A 71 11.17 -12.88 -2.27
C PHE A 71 12.39 -13.73 -1.89
N ASP A 72 13.57 -13.12 -1.96
CA ASP A 72 14.82 -13.71 -1.50
C ASP A 72 15.01 -13.39 -0.01
N THR A 73 14.95 -14.42 0.82
CA THR A 73 15.07 -14.32 2.29
C THR A 73 16.49 -13.97 2.75
N HIS A 74 17.52 -14.18 1.92
CA HIS A 74 18.90 -13.82 2.25
C HIS A 74 19.17 -12.34 1.97
N SER A 75 18.83 -11.87 0.76
CA SER A 75 19.10 -10.47 0.37
C SER A 75 18.00 -9.48 0.75
N ASN A 76 16.85 -9.98 1.23
CA ASN A 76 15.65 -9.19 1.54
C ASN A 76 15.14 -8.38 0.33
N LYS A 77 15.37 -8.90 -0.87
CA LYS A 77 14.94 -8.30 -2.14
C LYS A 77 13.84 -9.14 -2.74
N GLY A 78 12.84 -8.48 -3.31
CA GLY A 78 11.79 -9.12 -4.06
C GLY A 78 11.57 -8.49 -5.42
N PHE A 79 10.90 -9.23 -6.30
CA PHE A 79 10.35 -8.72 -7.54
C PHE A 79 8.99 -9.36 -7.81
N GLY A 80 8.14 -8.64 -8.52
CA GLY A 80 6.75 -9.04 -8.78
C GLY A 80 6.32 -8.84 -10.22
N TRP A 81 5.34 -9.63 -10.65
CA TRP A 81 4.55 -9.44 -11.85
C TRP A 81 3.07 -9.45 -11.44
N ARG A 82 2.37 -8.33 -11.67
CA ARG A 82 0.98 -8.11 -11.21
C ARG A 82 0.81 -8.38 -9.69
N GLU A 83 1.84 -8.10 -8.90
CA GLU A 83 1.92 -8.45 -7.48
C GLU A 83 0.89 -7.74 -6.61
N ASN A 84 0.37 -6.60 -7.08
CA ASN A 84 -0.63 -5.80 -6.36
C ASN A 84 -2.08 -6.09 -6.83
N GLU A 85 -2.27 -7.06 -7.72
CA GLU A 85 -3.61 -7.46 -8.18
C GLU A 85 -4.23 -8.50 -7.25
N ARG A 86 -5.56 -8.64 -7.34
CA ARG A 86 -6.33 -9.55 -6.49
C ARG A 86 -6.58 -10.87 -7.21
N PHE A 87 -6.25 -11.98 -6.55
CA PHE A 87 -6.49 -13.35 -7.02
C PHE A 87 -7.31 -14.11 -5.97
N ALA A 88 -8.11 -15.08 -6.40
CA ALA A 88 -8.79 -15.98 -5.49
C ALA A 88 -7.76 -16.87 -4.77
N HIS A 89 -7.82 -16.95 -3.45
CA HIS A 89 -6.88 -17.78 -2.68
C HIS A 89 -7.14 -19.28 -2.83
N CYS A 90 -8.34 -19.70 -3.24
CA CYS A 90 -8.74 -21.10 -3.31
C CYS A 90 -8.34 -21.85 -2.02
N SER A 91 -7.54 -22.93 -2.08
CA SER A 91 -7.04 -23.62 -0.88
C SER A 91 -5.78 -23.01 -0.26
N SER A 92 -5.12 -22.02 -0.88
CA SER A 92 -3.90 -21.40 -0.33
C SER A 92 -4.16 -20.63 0.96
N PHE A 93 -5.41 -20.21 1.23
CA PHE A 93 -5.77 -19.59 2.51
C PHE A 93 -5.52 -20.49 3.72
N LYS A 94 -5.51 -21.82 3.52
CA LYS A 94 -5.27 -22.81 4.59
C LYS A 94 -3.91 -22.59 5.25
N MET A 95 -2.92 -22.08 4.53
CA MET A 95 -1.61 -21.72 5.11
C MET A 95 -1.75 -20.65 6.19
N SER A 96 -2.46 -19.55 5.89
CA SER A 96 -2.73 -18.48 6.86
C SER A 96 -3.62 -18.96 8.00
N LEU A 97 -4.59 -19.85 7.73
CA LEU A 97 -5.43 -20.47 8.75
C LEU A 97 -4.60 -21.31 9.72
N VAL A 98 -3.71 -22.17 9.22
CA VAL A 98 -2.82 -22.98 10.06
C VAL A 98 -1.89 -22.10 10.87
N ALA A 99 -1.28 -21.07 10.27
CA ALA A 99 -0.44 -20.12 11.00
C ALA A 99 -1.20 -19.43 12.16
N MET A 100 -2.47 -19.08 11.95
CA MET A 100 -3.33 -18.55 13.01
C MET A 100 -3.57 -19.57 14.13
N VAL A 101 -3.88 -20.82 13.80
CA VAL A 101 -4.10 -21.88 14.80
C VAL A 101 -2.84 -22.18 15.60
N LEU A 102 -1.68 -22.23 14.96
CA LEU A 102 -0.38 -22.38 15.64
C LEU A 102 -0.11 -21.21 16.59
N SER A 103 -0.34 -19.96 16.14
CA SER A 103 -0.21 -18.77 17.00
C SER A 103 -1.15 -18.80 18.22
N LYS A 104 -2.35 -19.38 18.08
CA LYS A 104 -3.25 -19.62 19.22
C LYS A 104 -2.71 -20.69 20.16
N ALA A 105 -2.15 -21.78 19.62
CA ALA A 105 -1.55 -22.82 20.44
C ALA A 105 -0.35 -22.32 21.24
N ASP A 106 0.51 -21.48 20.64
CA ASP A 106 1.65 -20.86 21.32
C ASP A 106 1.20 -19.97 22.51
N ARG A 107 0.00 -19.41 22.45
CA ARG A 107 -0.61 -18.61 23.52
C ARG A 107 -1.35 -19.44 24.58
N GLY A 108 -1.51 -20.74 24.34
CA GLY A 108 -2.33 -21.62 25.17
C GLY A 108 -3.84 -21.55 24.88
N ASP A 109 -4.25 -20.83 23.82
CA ASP A 109 -5.66 -20.65 23.44
C ASP A 109 -6.22 -21.80 22.59
N ALA A 110 -5.35 -22.73 22.16
CA ALA A 110 -5.74 -23.92 21.38
C ALA A 110 -4.87 -25.12 21.76
N ASN A 111 -5.47 -26.31 21.78
CA ASN A 111 -4.75 -27.57 22.02
C ASN A 111 -4.56 -28.33 20.71
N LEU A 112 -3.31 -28.42 20.23
CA LEU A 112 -2.98 -29.15 18.99
C LEU A 112 -3.16 -30.67 19.11
N ALA A 113 -3.24 -31.21 20.33
CA ALA A 113 -3.50 -32.63 20.59
C ALA A 113 -5.01 -32.95 20.73
N GLU A 114 -5.88 -31.96 20.56
CA GLU A 114 -7.33 -32.16 20.62
C GLU A 114 -7.81 -33.07 19.49
N VAL A 115 -8.53 -34.14 19.85
CA VAL A 115 -9.13 -35.06 18.89
C VAL A 115 -10.45 -34.48 18.38
N LEU A 116 -10.45 -33.98 17.15
CA LEU A 116 -11.65 -33.47 16.49
C LEU A 116 -12.47 -34.64 15.91
N ARG A 117 -13.69 -34.84 16.41
CA ARG A 117 -14.65 -35.80 15.86
C ARG A 117 -15.43 -35.13 14.73
N TRP A 118 -15.50 -35.78 13.56
CA TRP A 118 -16.31 -35.35 12.43
C TRP A 118 -17.39 -36.41 12.14
N GLY A 119 -18.53 -35.97 11.57
CA GLY A 119 -19.67 -36.83 11.24
C GLY A 119 -20.08 -36.71 9.78
N LEU A 120 -21.06 -37.53 9.36
CA LEU A 120 -21.55 -37.57 7.98
C LEU A 120 -22.08 -36.21 7.48
N GLY A 121 -22.58 -35.35 8.37
CA GLY A 121 -23.01 -33.99 8.03
C GLY A 121 -21.87 -32.98 7.84
N THR A 122 -20.63 -33.33 8.16
CA THR A 122 -19.45 -32.47 8.01
C THR A 122 -18.81 -32.60 6.63
N CYS A 123 -18.94 -33.77 6.00
CA CYS A 123 -18.49 -34.01 4.64
C CYS A 123 -19.63 -33.67 3.68
N SER A 124 -19.41 -32.76 2.73
CA SER A 124 -20.39 -32.50 1.67
C SER A 124 -20.61 -33.78 0.86
N PRO A 125 -21.86 -34.27 0.68
CA PRO A 125 -22.13 -35.50 -0.08
C PRO A 125 -21.84 -35.38 -1.59
N SER A 126 -21.58 -34.17 -2.10
CA SER A 126 -21.64 -33.82 -3.53
C SER A 126 -20.30 -33.88 -4.28
N ALA A 127 -19.42 -34.83 -3.94
CA ALA A 127 -18.13 -35.03 -4.63
C ALA A 127 -18.06 -36.29 -5.51
N LEU A 128 -19.20 -36.89 -5.87
CA LEU A 128 -19.31 -38.00 -6.82
C LEU A 128 -20.43 -37.75 -7.83
#